data_AF-A0A936AD89-F1
#
_entry.id   AF-A0A936AD89-F1
#
_cell.length_a   1.000
_cell.length_b   1.000
_cell.length_c   1.000
_cell.angle_alpha   90.00
_cell.angle_beta   90.00
_cell.angle_gamma   90.00
#
_symmetry.space_group_name_H-M   'P 1'
#
loop_
_entity.id
_entity.type
_entity.pdbx_description
1 polymer ?
#
loop_
_entity_poly.entity_id
_entity_poly.type
_entity_poly.pdbx_seq_one_letter_code
_entity_poly.pdbx_strand_id
1 'polypeptide(L)'
;MKIWISCLVVLFYTYPCDSQALRTKQDSFRFFADAMFFLNQAEFRIEAEHGFNRLLKELVINNEDSSKLSFLPNFVKCESVDKTLCIISWQVERKSKDFHYSAVLFRPESKPIFLKDVDRTISRINYEAFNSKNWYGALYYHVIPLKINNAYTILGYRFGKDGSKYRIIDMLEIKNDELIIGAPKFKHLNEKGDEDWYYRHVVNYSPSANVVVKYDETSQIIFFDHVETFTDVKSGEVVRAPDGTFEALEFKNEYWNYIPYQKGEILQTPPREKPILNSDGKDIFGKKKETKQK
;
A
#
# COMPACT_ATOMS: atom_id res chain seq x y z
N MET A 1 22.55 45.87 -62.99
CA MET A 1 23.07 44.52 -62.70
C MET A 1 22.73 44.21 -61.24
N LYS A 2 21.73 43.36 -60.98
CA LYS A 2 21.24 43.05 -59.62
C LYS A 2 22.00 41.85 -59.07
N ILE A 3 22.63 41.98 -57.90
CA ILE A 3 23.25 40.88 -57.15
C ILE A 3 22.26 40.45 -56.08
N TRP A 4 21.90 39.16 -56.09
CA TRP A 4 21.10 38.50 -55.05
C TRP A 4 22.02 38.06 -53.91
N ILE A 5 21.69 38.44 -52.68
CA ILE A 5 22.28 37.85 -51.47
C ILE A 5 21.24 36.91 -50.88
N SER A 6 21.52 35.61 -50.98
CA SER A 6 20.72 34.56 -50.36
C SER A 6 21.12 34.44 -48.90
N CYS A 7 20.28 34.90 -47.97
CA CYS A 7 20.47 34.71 -46.53
C CYS A 7 20.03 33.29 -46.15
N LEU A 8 20.99 32.45 -45.79
CA LEU A 8 20.75 31.10 -45.29
C LEU A 8 20.36 31.19 -43.81
N VAL A 9 19.07 31.10 -43.51
CA VAL A 9 18.56 31.02 -42.13
C VAL A 9 18.77 29.59 -41.63
N VAL A 10 19.80 29.39 -40.81
CA VAL A 10 19.98 28.14 -40.08
C VAL A 10 19.06 28.16 -38.87
N LEU A 11 17.92 27.47 -38.98
CA LEU A 11 17.05 27.15 -37.85
C LEU A 11 17.74 26.10 -36.98
N PHE A 12 18.39 26.53 -35.89
CA PHE A 12 18.79 25.63 -34.82
C PHE A 12 17.54 25.12 -34.10
N TYR A 13 17.12 23.90 -34.43
CA TYR A 13 16.20 23.14 -33.59
C TYR A 13 16.90 22.82 -32.27
N THR A 14 16.59 23.57 -31.22
CA THR A 14 16.96 23.23 -29.84
C THR A 14 16.12 22.04 -29.38
N TYR A 15 16.67 20.83 -29.45
CA TYR A 15 16.15 19.68 -28.72
C TYR A 15 16.61 19.72 -27.25
N PRO A 16 15.83 19.20 -26.29
CA PRO A 16 15.75 19.74 -24.94
C PRO A 16 16.80 19.18 -23.97
N CYS A 17 17.53 20.10 -23.32
CA CYS A 17 18.45 19.85 -22.21
C CYS A 17 17.76 19.18 -20.99
N ASP A 18 16.44 19.35 -20.84
CA ASP A 18 15.65 18.81 -19.72
C ASP A 18 15.61 17.27 -19.66
N SER A 19 15.70 16.60 -20.81
CA SER A 19 15.62 15.13 -20.88
C SER A 19 16.81 14.44 -20.21
N GLN A 20 18.01 15.02 -20.34
CA GLN A 20 19.24 14.46 -19.78
C GLN A 20 19.33 14.70 -18.27
N ALA A 21 18.93 15.89 -17.80
CA ALA A 21 18.90 16.21 -16.37
C ALA A 21 17.89 15.35 -15.59
N LEU A 22 16.72 15.10 -16.16
CA LEU A 22 15.71 14.20 -15.57
C LEU A 22 16.23 12.76 -15.46
N ARG A 23 16.93 12.28 -16.50
CA ARG A 23 17.53 10.94 -16.52
C ARG A 23 18.61 10.78 -15.44
N THR A 24 19.49 11.75 -15.28
CA THR A 24 20.52 11.74 -14.21
C THR A 24 19.91 11.71 -12.81
N LYS A 25 18.80 12.43 -12.59
CA LYS A 25 18.07 12.40 -11.32
C LYS A 25 17.44 11.02 -11.07
N GLN A 26 16.80 10.42 -12.07
CA GLN A 26 16.25 9.07 -11.98
C GLN A 26 17.32 8.03 -11.65
N ASP A 27 18.50 8.14 -12.24
CA ASP A 27 19.64 7.25 -11.97
C ASP A 27 20.13 7.42 -10.52
N SER A 28 20.17 8.64 -9.99
CA SER A 28 20.50 8.91 -8.59
C SER A 28 19.48 8.30 -7.62
N PHE A 29 18.18 8.42 -7.94
CA PHE A 29 17.12 7.80 -7.15
C PHE A 29 17.24 6.27 -7.13
N ARG A 30 17.50 5.65 -8.29
CA ARG A 30 17.71 4.20 -8.39
C ARG A 30 18.91 3.76 -7.58
N PHE A 31 20.03 4.48 -7.68
CA PHE A 31 21.23 4.20 -6.90
C PHE A 31 20.92 4.17 -5.39
N PHE A 32 20.28 5.21 -4.86
CA PHE A 32 19.95 5.23 -3.43
C PHE A 32 18.90 4.18 -3.06
N ALA A 33 17.90 3.95 -3.92
CA ALA A 33 16.89 2.92 -3.71
C ALA A 33 17.49 1.51 -3.69
N ASP A 34 18.48 1.21 -4.50
CA ASP A 34 19.19 -0.08 -4.47
C ASP A 34 20.08 -0.16 -3.23
N ALA A 35 20.79 0.93 -2.92
CA ALA A 35 21.68 1.00 -1.78
C ALA A 35 20.94 0.80 -0.44
N MET A 36 19.73 1.34 -0.30
CA MET A 36 18.86 1.16 0.88
C MET A 36 18.46 -0.31 1.14
N PHE A 37 18.40 -1.15 0.10
CA PHE A 37 17.89 -2.52 0.19
C PHE A 37 18.99 -3.58 0.14
N PHE A 38 20.06 -3.34 -0.62
CA PHE A 38 21.04 -4.38 -0.94
C PHE A 38 22.40 -4.21 -0.26
N LEU A 39 22.72 -3.05 0.32
CA LEU A 39 24.01 -2.88 1.00
C LEU A 39 24.06 -3.70 2.29
N ASN A 40 25.17 -4.42 2.50
CA ASN A 40 25.34 -5.32 3.63
C ASN A 40 25.39 -4.59 4.98
N GLN A 41 26.07 -3.43 5.03
CA GLN A 41 26.23 -2.66 6.24
C GLN A 41 25.06 -1.69 6.43
N ALA A 42 24.47 -1.72 7.62
CA ALA A 42 23.37 -0.85 8.01
C ALA A 42 23.70 0.65 7.85
N GLU A 43 24.92 1.04 8.19
CA GLU A 43 25.39 2.43 8.09
C GLU A 43 25.22 2.99 6.68
N PHE A 44 25.60 2.21 5.65
CA PHE A 44 25.43 2.65 4.27
C PHE A 44 23.97 2.65 3.82
N ARG A 45 23.12 1.75 4.34
CA ARG A 45 21.67 1.79 4.07
C ARG A 45 21.03 3.05 4.67
N ILE A 46 21.48 3.49 5.84
CA ILE A 46 21.02 4.72 6.50
C ILE A 46 21.48 5.95 5.71
N GLU A 47 22.74 6.01 5.28
CA GLU A 47 23.23 7.10 4.45
C GLU A 47 22.50 7.16 3.09
N ALA A 48 22.20 6.00 2.50
CA ALA A 48 21.40 5.92 1.29
C ALA A 48 19.96 6.41 1.53
N GLU A 49 19.34 6.07 2.66
CA GLU A 49 18.03 6.58 3.07
C GLU A 49 18.04 8.11 3.19
N HIS A 50 19.08 8.69 3.79
CA HIS A 50 19.24 10.15 3.88
C HIS A 50 19.36 10.81 2.51
N GLY A 51 20.20 10.25 1.62
CA GLY A 51 20.36 10.71 0.25
C GLY A 51 19.06 10.63 -0.56
N PHE A 52 18.37 9.50 -0.47
CA PHE A 52 17.07 9.27 -1.09
C PHE A 52 16.03 10.29 -0.63
N ASN A 53 15.88 10.46 0.69
CA ASN A 53 14.89 11.36 1.27
C ASN A 53 15.13 12.82 0.89
N ARG A 54 16.39 13.24 0.76
CA ARG A 54 16.75 14.57 0.26
C ARG A 54 16.30 14.75 -1.18
N LEU A 55 16.65 13.83 -2.08
CA LEU A 55 16.22 13.89 -3.48
C LEU A 55 14.70 13.86 -3.61
N LEU A 56 14.02 13.01 -2.83
CA LEU A 56 12.57 12.91 -2.84
C LEU A 56 11.94 14.24 -2.45
N LYS A 57 12.40 14.87 -1.36
CA LYS A 57 11.90 16.18 -0.94
C LYS A 57 12.10 17.24 -2.03
N GLU A 58 13.27 17.29 -2.65
CA GLU A 58 13.55 18.21 -3.76
C GLU A 58 12.63 17.97 -4.96
N LEU A 59 12.42 16.72 -5.36
CA LEU A 59 11.56 16.37 -6.49
C LEU A 59 10.10 16.74 -6.21
N VAL A 60 9.64 16.41 -5.01
CA VAL A 60 8.25 16.59 -4.55
C VAL A 60 7.90 18.07 -4.40
N ILE A 61 8.78 18.88 -3.80
CA ILE A 61 8.61 20.34 -3.69
C ILE A 61 8.47 21.00 -5.06
N ASN A 62 9.15 20.48 -6.08
CA ASN A 62 9.17 21.09 -7.41
C ASN A 62 8.04 20.64 -8.34
N ASN A 63 7.34 19.54 -8.04
CA ASN A 63 6.42 18.93 -9.01
C ASN A 63 5.06 18.50 -8.47
N GLU A 64 4.91 18.31 -7.15
CA GLU A 64 3.65 17.91 -6.46
C GLU A 64 2.90 16.67 -7.02
N ASP A 65 3.42 16.02 -8.07
CA ASP A 65 2.77 14.94 -8.82
C ASP A 65 3.46 13.58 -8.59
N SER A 66 2.68 12.59 -8.13
CA SER A 66 3.12 11.23 -7.86
C SER A 66 3.45 10.42 -9.12
N SER A 67 2.97 10.83 -10.30
CA SER A 67 3.16 10.10 -11.57
C SER A 67 4.64 9.94 -11.92
N LYS A 68 5.44 10.95 -11.56
CA LYS A 68 6.88 11.02 -11.81
C LYS A 68 7.70 10.09 -10.93
N LEU A 69 7.11 9.45 -9.91
CA LEU A 69 7.76 8.52 -8.98
C LEU A 69 7.51 7.04 -9.30
N SER A 70 6.83 6.74 -10.41
CA SER A 70 6.48 5.39 -10.84
C SER A 70 7.67 4.46 -11.14
N PHE A 71 8.90 5.00 -11.23
CA PHE A 71 10.10 4.26 -11.60
C PHE A 71 10.84 3.58 -10.43
N LEU A 72 10.36 3.73 -9.19
CA LEU A 72 11.05 3.27 -7.98
C LEU A 72 10.72 1.79 -7.68
N PRO A 73 11.63 0.83 -7.93
CA PRO A 73 11.31 -0.60 -7.90
C PRO A 73 11.09 -1.16 -6.47
N ASN A 74 11.74 -0.58 -5.46
CA ASN A 74 11.69 -1.08 -4.08
C ASN A 74 10.65 -0.35 -3.21
N PHE A 75 9.74 0.40 -3.84
CA PHE A 75 8.76 1.24 -3.17
C PHE A 75 7.37 0.71 -3.48
N VAL A 76 6.49 0.73 -2.49
CA VAL A 76 5.09 0.38 -2.70
C VAL A 76 4.34 1.65 -3.01
N LYS A 77 4.04 1.86 -4.30
CA LYS A 77 3.11 2.89 -4.77
C LYS A 77 1.71 2.28 -4.84
N CYS A 78 0.76 2.92 -4.17
CA CYS A 78 -0.65 2.55 -4.21
C CYS A 78 -1.51 3.79 -4.44
N GLU A 79 -2.45 3.72 -5.38
CA GLU A 79 -3.34 4.82 -5.74
C GLU A 79 -4.79 4.35 -5.59
N SER A 80 -5.65 5.23 -5.07
CA SER A 80 -7.07 4.97 -4.97
C SER A 80 -7.72 4.93 -6.36
N VAL A 81 -8.79 4.13 -6.52
CA VAL A 81 -9.47 3.97 -7.83
C VAL A 81 -10.02 5.28 -8.40
N ASP A 82 -10.36 6.24 -7.53
CA ASP A 82 -10.83 7.59 -7.87
C ASP A 82 -9.68 8.61 -8.04
N LYS A 83 -8.42 8.19 -7.87
CA LYS A 83 -7.19 9.01 -8.01
C LYS A 83 -7.12 10.22 -7.08
N THR A 84 -7.87 10.21 -6.00
CA THR A 84 -7.90 11.29 -5.00
C THR A 84 -6.78 11.16 -3.96
N LEU A 85 -6.22 9.96 -3.80
CA LEU A 85 -5.09 9.68 -2.90
C LEU A 85 -4.10 8.71 -3.52
N CYS A 86 -2.82 9.06 -3.48
CA CYS A 86 -1.72 8.17 -3.78
C CYS A 86 -0.77 8.11 -2.58
N ILE A 87 -0.41 6.90 -2.15
CA ILE A 87 0.55 6.65 -1.07
C ILE A 87 1.76 5.94 -1.67
N ILE A 88 2.95 6.46 -1.39
CA ILE A 88 4.21 5.78 -1.67
C ILE A 88 4.87 5.48 -0.34
N SER A 89 5.13 4.20 -0.06
CA SER A 89 5.70 3.74 1.21
C SER A 89 6.90 2.82 0.98
N TRP A 90 7.86 2.89 1.89
CA TRP A 90 9.09 2.10 1.84
C TRP A 90 9.61 1.81 3.24
N GLN A 91 10.56 0.88 3.30
CA GLN A 91 11.22 0.49 4.53
C GLN A 91 12.74 0.40 4.34
N VAL A 92 13.48 0.59 5.42
CA VAL A 92 14.94 0.40 5.48
C VAL A 92 15.27 -0.43 6.70
N GLU A 93 16.00 -1.52 6.50
CA GLU A 93 16.51 -2.33 7.59
C GLU A 93 17.72 -1.63 8.23
N ARG A 94 17.56 -0.99 9.39
CA ARG A 94 18.66 -0.26 10.05
C ARG A 94 19.50 -1.14 10.98
N LYS A 95 18.96 -2.27 11.41
CA LYS A 95 19.68 -3.38 12.06
C LYS A 95 19.00 -4.67 11.64
N SER A 96 19.65 -5.82 11.83
CA SER A 96 19.05 -7.13 11.49
C SER A 96 17.62 -7.25 12.04
N LYS A 97 16.64 -7.36 11.14
CA LYS A 97 15.19 -7.44 11.38
C LYS A 97 14.55 -6.20 12.02
N ASP A 98 15.28 -5.10 12.11
CA ASP A 98 14.80 -3.80 12.61
C ASP A 98 14.56 -2.85 11.42
N PHE A 99 13.30 -2.81 10.98
CA PHE A 99 12.87 -2.01 9.85
C PHE A 99 12.31 -0.66 10.32
N HIS A 100 12.77 0.39 9.67
CA HIS A 100 12.19 1.73 9.74
C HIS A 100 11.35 2.00 8.50
N TYR A 101 10.25 2.72 8.68
CA TYR A 101 9.26 2.93 7.63
C TYR A 101 9.10 4.41 7.35
N SER A 102 8.87 4.74 6.09
CA SER A 102 8.58 6.08 5.64
C SER A 102 7.55 6.04 4.53
N ALA A 103 6.76 7.09 4.43
CA ALA A 103 5.78 7.23 3.37
C ALA A 103 5.62 8.70 2.96
N VAL A 104 5.09 8.89 1.77
CA VAL A 104 4.60 10.20 1.29
C VAL A 104 3.21 10.01 0.68
N LEU A 105 2.30 10.91 1.05
CA LEU A 105 0.94 10.96 0.54
C LEU A 105 0.82 12.12 -0.43
N PHE A 106 0.24 11.85 -1.58
CA PHE A 106 -0.09 12.82 -2.61
C PHE A 106 -1.60 12.91 -2.78
N ARG A 107 -2.09 14.14 -2.91
CA ARG A 107 -3.45 14.45 -3.30
C ARG A 107 -3.42 15.52 -4.40
N PRO A 108 -4.40 15.54 -5.31
CA PRO A 108 -4.54 16.63 -6.27
C PRO A 108 -4.54 17.99 -5.57
N GLU A 109 -3.80 18.95 -6.13
CA GLU A 109 -3.79 20.36 -5.71
C GLU A 109 -3.44 20.59 -4.22
N SER A 110 -2.80 19.61 -3.57
CA SER A 110 -2.46 19.68 -2.15
C SER A 110 -0.98 19.41 -1.94
N LYS A 111 -0.43 20.04 -0.90
CA LYS A 111 0.95 19.75 -0.49
C LYS A 111 1.09 18.28 -0.04
N PRO A 112 2.17 17.60 -0.48
CA PRO A 112 2.43 16.22 -0.06
C PRO A 112 2.70 16.11 1.44
N ILE A 113 2.19 15.04 2.05
CA ILE A 113 2.33 14.78 3.49
C ILE A 113 3.35 13.67 3.69
N PHE A 114 4.46 13.98 4.36
CA PHE A 114 5.50 13.01 4.69
C PHE A 114 5.23 12.34 6.03
N LEU A 115 5.43 11.02 6.08
CA LEU A 115 5.33 10.20 7.27
C LEU A 115 6.67 9.52 7.54
N LYS A 116 7.05 9.50 8.83
CA LYS A 116 8.19 8.73 9.33
C LYS A 116 7.72 7.96 10.55
N ASP A 117 8.10 6.70 10.65
CA ASP A 117 7.69 5.89 11.78
C ASP A 117 8.32 6.35 13.09
N VAL A 118 7.54 6.22 14.16
CA VAL A 118 8.00 6.42 15.53
C VAL A 118 8.06 5.06 16.22
N ASP A 119 9.08 4.87 17.06
CA ASP A 119 9.30 3.59 17.74
C ASP A 119 8.22 3.31 18.79
N ARG A 120 7.41 2.26 18.58
CA ARG A 120 6.24 1.93 19.40
C ARG A 120 5.95 0.43 19.39
N THR A 121 5.37 -0.05 20.48
CA THR A 121 4.87 -1.44 20.57
C THR A 121 3.58 -1.59 19.76
N ILE A 122 3.61 -2.44 18.73
CA ILE A 122 2.51 -2.58 17.77
C ILE A 122 1.23 -3.12 18.40
N SER A 123 1.29 -3.92 19.47
CA SER A 123 0.09 -4.45 20.13
C SER A 123 -0.86 -3.37 20.69
N ARG A 124 -0.40 -2.12 20.84
CA ARG A 124 -1.20 -1.02 21.41
C ARG A 124 -1.90 -0.15 20.36
N ILE A 125 -1.57 -0.33 19.09
CA ILE A 125 -2.00 0.62 18.06
C ILE A 125 -3.52 0.54 17.76
N ASN A 126 -4.18 -0.56 18.14
CA ASN A 126 -5.59 -0.84 17.86
C ASN A 126 -6.59 0.15 18.48
N TYR A 127 -6.15 0.97 19.44
CA TYR A 127 -7.03 1.81 20.26
C TYR A 127 -6.71 3.30 20.19
N GLU A 128 -5.87 3.73 19.25
CA GLU A 128 -5.46 5.13 19.17
C GLU A 128 -5.38 5.64 17.72
N ALA A 129 -5.58 6.95 17.57
CA ALA A 129 -5.38 7.64 16.31
C ALA A 129 -3.94 8.18 16.19
N PHE A 130 -3.51 8.34 14.96
CA PHE A 130 -2.20 8.79 14.55
C PHE A 130 -2.32 9.96 13.60
N ASN A 131 -1.24 10.72 13.48
CA ASN A 131 -1.07 11.80 12.52
C ASN A 131 0.32 11.69 11.88
N SER A 132 0.68 12.68 11.07
CA SER A 132 1.98 12.70 10.38
C SER A 132 3.21 12.73 11.31
N LYS A 133 3.05 13.09 12.58
CA LYS A 133 4.16 13.23 13.55
C LYS A 133 4.37 12.00 14.43
N ASN A 134 3.38 11.11 14.57
CA ASN A 134 3.47 9.95 15.46
C ASN A 134 3.15 8.61 14.78
N TRP A 135 3.08 8.58 13.44
CA TRP A 135 2.72 7.42 12.63
C TRP A 135 3.45 6.12 13.04
N TYR A 136 2.71 5.01 13.07
CA TYR A 136 3.22 3.71 13.50
C TYR A 136 4.11 3.02 12.45
N GLY A 137 4.08 3.45 11.19
CA GLY A 137 4.88 2.90 10.11
C GLY A 137 4.32 1.61 9.49
N ALA A 138 4.07 1.60 8.20
CA ALA A 138 3.70 0.42 7.43
C ALA A 138 3.98 0.62 5.93
N LEU A 139 4.11 -0.49 5.21
CA LEU A 139 4.03 -0.51 3.75
C LEU A 139 2.57 -0.65 3.34
N TYR A 140 2.03 0.33 2.62
CA TYR A 140 0.64 0.35 2.15
C TYR A 140 0.56 -0.14 0.72
N TYR A 141 -0.21 -1.20 0.50
CA TYR A 141 -0.34 -1.86 -0.81
C TYR A 141 -1.74 -1.77 -1.42
N HIS A 142 -2.73 -1.25 -0.67
CA HIS A 142 -4.08 -1.03 -1.18
C HIS A 142 -4.72 0.18 -0.50
N VAL A 143 -5.45 0.99 -1.26
CA VAL A 143 -6.17 2.19 -0.79
C VAL A 143 -7.58 2.16 -1.38
N ILE A 144 -8.58 2.17 -0.50
CA ILE A 144 -9.99 2.03 -0.83
C ILE A 144 -10.68 3.36 -0.49
N PRO A 145 -11.15 4.14 -1.47
CA PRO A 145 -11.92 5.34 -1.18
C PRO A 145 -13.27 4.97 -0.57
N LEU A 146 -13.65 5.65 0.52
CA LEU A 146 -14.93 5.41 1.18
C LEU A 146 -15.99 6.41 0.69
N LYS A 147 -17.26 6.07 0.89
CA LYS A 147 -18.39 6.99 0.68
C LYS A 147 -18.51 8.04 1.80
N ILE A 148 -17.37 8.50 2.30
CA ILE A 148 -17.20 9.53 3.32
C ILE A 148 -16.12 10.46 2.77
N ASN A 149 -16.40 11.75 2.76
CA ASN A 149 -15.50 12.73 2.14
C ASN A 149 -14.09 12.66 2.77
N ASN A 150 -13.06 12.61 1.92
CA ASN A 150 -11.65 12.53 2.31
C ASN A 150 -11.32 11.37 3.28
N ALA A 151 -12.05 10.26 3.21
CA ALA A 151 -11.80 9.09 4.01
C ALA A 151 -11.50 7.86 3.14
N TYR A 152 -10.56 7.05 3.61
CA TYR A 152 -10.05 5.90 2.90
C TYR A 152 -9.86 4.75 3.89
N THR A 153 -9.97 3.52 3.41
CA THR A 153 -9.42 2.35 4.09
C THR A 153 -8.12 1.95 3.42
N ILE A 154 -7.09 1.72 4.23
CA ILE A 154 -5.75 1.38 3.74
C ILE A 154 -5.36 0.00 4.26
N LEU A 155 -4.79 -0.81 3.36
CA LEU A 155 -4.25 -2.12 3.69
C LEU A 155 -2.73 -2.04 3.76
N GLY A 156 -2.19 -2.40 4.91
CA GLY A 156 -0.80 -2.25 5.28
C GLY A 156 -0.11 -3.55 5.67
N TYR A 157 1.21 -3.55 5.56
CA TYR A 157 2.11 -4.58 6.07
C TYR A 157 3.18 -3.94 6.95
N ARG A 158 3.51 -4.62 8.05
CA ARG A 158 4.67 -4.26 8.88
C ARG A 158 5.34 -5.52 9.40
N PHE A 159 6.66 -5.55 9.35
CA PHE A 159 7.49 -6.41 10.19
C PHE A 159 7.80 -5.67 11.50
N GLY A 160 7.33 -6.20 12.63
CA GLY A 160 7.49 -5.61 13.94
C GLY A 160 8.84 -5.93 14.58
N LYS A 161 9.26 -5.09 15.52
CA LYS A 161 10.50 -5.28 16.29
C LYS A 161 10.44 -6.47 17.25
N ASP A 162 9.24 -6.93 17.57
CA ASP A 162 8.99 -8.17 18.30
C ASP A 162 9.25 -9.42 17.45
N GLY A 163 9.63 -9.24 16.18
CA GLY A 163 9.86 -10.33 15.26
C GLY A 163 8.58 -10.95 14.72
N SER A 164 7.43 -10.26 14.82
CA SER A 164 6.17 -10.72 14.21
C SER A 164 5.87 -9.98 12.91
N LYS A 165 5.08 -10.58 12.03
CA LYS A 165 4.51 -9.90 10.87
C LYS A 165 3.09 -9.43 11.17
N TYR A 166 2.72 -8.30 10.58
CA TYR A 166 1.43 -7.65 10.77
C TYR A 166 0.80 -7.32 9.43
N ARG A 167 -0.47 -7.70 9.26
CA ARG A 167 -1.36 -7.07 8.27
C ARG A 167 -2.26 -6.10 9.00
N ILE A 168 -2.39 -4.89 8.47
CA ILE A 168 -3.07 -3.78 9.13
C ILE A 168 -4.17 -3.29 8.20
N ILE A 169 -5.40 -3.23 8.68
CA ILE A 169 -6.55 -2.66 8.00
C ILE A 169 -6.94 -1.43 8.79
N ASP A 170 -6.69 -0.26 8.22
CA ASP A 170 -6.81 1.01 8.94
C ASP A 170 -7.66 2.00 8.18
N MET A 171 -8.17 3.00 8.89
CA MET A 171 -8.83 4.14 8.26
C MET A 171 -7.89 5.33 8.21
N LEU A 172 -7.95 6.06 7.11
CA LEU A 172 -7.21 7.29 6.88
C LEU A 172 -8.23 8.37 6.53
N GLU A 173 -8.25 9.44 7.31
CA GLU A 173 -9.09 10.60 7.09
C GLU A 173 -8.23 11.85 6.94
N ILE A 174 -8.61 12.75 6.05
CA ILE A 174 -7.94 14.04 5.90
C ILE A 174 -8.93 15.16 6.21
N LYS A 175 -8.66 15.87 7.31
CA LYS A 175 -9.52 16.95 7.84
C LYS A 175 -8.69 18.22 7.93
N ASN A 176 -9.13 19.29 7.26
CA ASN A 176 -8.43 20.58 7.25
C ASN A 176 -6.93 20.45 6.90
N ASP A 177 -6.62 19.62 5.90
CA ASP A 177 -5.25 19.25 5.48
C ASP A 177 -4.39 18.51 6.51
N GLU A 178 -4.98 18.13 7.65
CA GLU A 178 -4.34 17.26 8.63
C GLU A 178 -4.72 15.79 8.36
N LEU A 179 -3.68 14.96 8.31
CA LEU A 179 -3.82 13.52 8.21
C LEU A 179 -4.14 12.91 9.57
N ILE A 180 -5.21 12.11 9.62
CA ILE A 180 -5.58 11.28 10.75
C ILE A 180 -5.62 9.83 10.28
N ILE A 181 -4.90 8.95 10.97
CA ILE A 181 -4.88 7.50 10.71
C ILE A 181 -5.41 6.78 11.95
N GLY A 182 -6.43 5.96 11.78
CA GLY A 182 -7.20 5.33 12.86
C GLY A 182 -8.45 6.11 13.19
N ALA A 183 -9.59 5.42 13.16
CA ALA A 183 -10.88 5.93 13.59
C ALA A 183 -11.67 4.79 14.26
N PRO A 184 -12.39 5.01 15.37
CA PRO A 184 -13.15 3.99 16.08
C PRO A 184 -14.39 3.55 15.28
N LYS A 185 -14.15 2.90 14.15
CA LYS A 185 -15.13 2.53 13.12
C LYS A 185 -15.07 1.05 12.77
N PHE A 186 -14.21 0.27 13.42
CA PHE A 186 -14.18 -1.17 13.31
C PHE A 186 -14.98 -1.76 14.46
N LYS A 187 -16.12 -2.36 14.11
CA LYS A 187 -17.10 -2.91 15.04
C LYS A 187 -16.99 -4.42 15.09
N HIS A 188 -16.80 -4.97 16.27
CA HIS A 188 -16.87 -6.40 16.55
C HIS A 188 -18.00 -6.68 17.53
N LEU A 189 -18.62 -7.85 17.42
CA LEU A 189 -19.54 -8.35 18.43
C LEU A 189 -18.80 -9.37 19.28
N ASN A 190 -18.82 -9.18 20.60
CA ASN A 190 -18.26 -10.16 21.53
C ASN A 190 -19.22 -11.35 21.70
N GLU A 191 -18.79 -12.38 22.46
CA GLU A 191 -19.59 -13.59 22.69
C GLU A 191 -20.95 -13.34 23.35
N LYS A 192 -21.10 -12.21 24.06
CA LYS A 192 -22.36 -11.79 24.71
C LYS A 192 -23.26 -10.98 23.77
N GLY A 193 -22.76 -10.62 22.59
CA GLY A 193 -23.43 -9.75 21.62
C GLY A 193 -23.22 -8.26 21.86
N ASP A 194 -22.35 -7.85 22.79
CA ASP A 194 -22.01 -6.44 22.98
C ASP A 194 -21.02 -5.96 21.90
N GLU A 195 -21.05 -4.66 21.64
CA GLU A 195 -20.23 -4.03 20.60
C GLU A 195 -18.87 -3.60 21.15
N ASP A 196 -17.80 -4.17 20.61
CA ASP A 196 -16.43 -3.70 20.81
C ASP A 196 -15.97 -2.86 19.61
N TRP A 197 -15.37 -1.71 19.91
CA TRP A 197 -14.96 -0.73 18.91
C TRP A 197 -13.44 -0.57 18.87
N TYR A 198 -12.88 -0.64 17.67
CA TYR A 198 -11.46 -0.53 17.41
C TYR A 198 -11.15 0.56 16.39
N TYR A 199 -9.94 1.11 16.48
CA TYR A 199 -9.46 2.12 15.53
C TYR A 199 -9.00 1.50 14.21
N ARG A 200 -8.69 0.20 14.24
CA ARG A 200 -8.22 -0.62 13.13
C ARG A 200 -8.30 -2.09 13.46
N HIS A 201 -8.23 -2.91 12.42
CA HIS A 201 -8.10 -4.35 12.54
C HIS A 201 -6.66 -4.76 12.20
N VAL A 202 -6.03 -5.57 13.07
CA VAL A 202 -4.62 -5.97 12.93
C VAL A 202 -4.49 -7.48 13.07
N VAL A 203 -3.97 -8.12 12.04
CA VAL A 203 -3.69 -9.57 12.03
C VAL A 203 -2.21 -9.79 12.30
N ASN A 204 -1.89 -10.39 13.45
CA ASN A 204 -0.53 -10.73 13.87
C ASN A 204 -0.23 -12.21 13.60
N TYR A 205 0.86 -12.49 12.89
CA TYR A 205 1.30 -13.83 12.51
C TYR A 205 2.83 -13.97 12.54
N SER A 206 3.29 -15.23 12.66
CA SER A 206 4.71 -15.55 12.75
C SER A 206 5.46 -15.28 11.44
N PRO A 207 6.77 -14.95 11.47
CA PRO A 207 7.58 -14.71 10.28
C PRO A 207 7.62 -15.88 9.29
N SER A 208 7.49 -17.11 9.78
CA SER A 208 7.45 -18.34 8.99
C SER A 208 6.15 -18.52 8.20
N ALA A 209 5.08 -17.80 8.57
CA ALA A 209 3.78 -17.86 7.93
C ALA A 209 3.58 -16.71 6.92
N ASN A 210 2.57 -16.89 6.06
CA ASN A 210 2.08 -15.87 5.13
C ASN A 210 0.58 -15.69 5.36
N VAL A 211 0.14 -14.45 5.52
CA VAL A 211 -1.28 -14.08 5.69
C VAL A 211 -1.73 -13.19 4.53
N VAL A 212 -2.90 -13.49 3.99
CA VAL A 212 -3.61 -12.74 2.97
C VAL A 212 -4.63 -11.82 3.62
N VAL A 213 -4.66 -10.57 3.15
CA VAL A 213 -5.73 -9.59 3.38
C VAL A 213 -6.00 -8.94 2.03
N LYS A 214 -7.25 -8.92 1.59
CA LYS A 214 -7.63 -8.43 0.27
C LYS A 214 -9.00 -7.77 0.31
N TYR A 215 -9.17 -6.75 -0.51
CA TYR A 215 -10.45 -6.13 -0.78
C TYR A 215 -11.06 -6.74 -2.04
N ASP A 216 -12.33 -7.13 -1.98
CA ASP A 216 -13.12 -7.47 -3.16
C ASP A 216 -14.02 -6.28 -3.51
N GLU A 217 -13.74 -5.65 -4.66
CA GLU A 217 -14.49 -4.49 -5.14
C GLU A 217 -15.96 -4.84 -5.44
N THR A 218 -16.24 -6.09 -5.83
CA THR A 218 -17.59 -6.53 -6.23
C THR A 218 -18.54 -6.58 -5.04
N SER A 219 -18.12 -7.26 -3.97
CA SER A 219 -18.91 -7.37 -2.74
C SER A 219 -18.62 -6.25 -1.73
N GLN A 220 -17.62 -5.41 -1.99
CA GLN A 220 -17.17 -4.34 -1.10
C GLN A 220 -16.76 -4.81 0.30
N ILE A 221 -16.24 -6.04 0.39
CA ILE A 221 -15.75 -6.65 1.64
C ILE A 221 -14.22 -6.74 1.64
N ILE A 222 -13.63 -6.69 2.82
CA ILE A 222 -12.23 -7.07 3.02
C ILE A 222 -12.23 -8.48 3.62
N PHE A 223 -11.63 -9.44 2.92
CA PHE A 223 -11.44 -10.79 3.43
C PHE A 223 -9.99 -11.01 3.84
N PHE A 224 -9.79 -11.81 4.88
CA PHE A 224 -8.48 -12.10 5.42
C PHE A 224 -8.41 -13.48 6.06
N ASP A 225 -7.21 -14.06 6.08
CA ASP A 225 -7.00 -15.36 6.70
C ASP A 225 -7.27 -15.28 8.20
N HIS A 226 -8.02 -16.26 8.72
CA HIS A 226 -8.13 -16.49 10.14
C HIS A 226 -6.81 -17.08 10.66
N VAL A 227 -6.21 -16.42 11.66
CA VAL A 227 -4.90 -16.80 12.20
C VAL A 227 -5.05 -17.45 13.56
N GLU A 228 -4.60 -18.70 13.63
CA GLU A 228 -4.61 -19.53 14.83
C GLU A 228 -3.19 -19.79 15.34
N THR A 229 -3.12 -20.24 16.59
CA THR A 229 -1.86 -20.64 17.22
C THR A 229 -1.67 -22.14 17.12
N PHE A 230 -0.58 -22.55 16.50
CA PHE A 230 -0.16 -23.93 16.32
C PHE A 230 1.13 -24.20 17.11
N THR A 231 1.35 -25.46 17.47
CA THR A 231 2.65 -25.95 17.95
C THR A 231 3.25 -26.82 16.85
N ASP A 232 4.43 -26.43 16.35
CA ASP A 232 5.18 -27.26 15.41
C ASP A 232 5.60 -28.56 16.11
N VAL A 233 5.18 -29.70 15.56
CA VAL A 233 5.39 -31.02 16.18
C VAL A 233 6.87 -31.43 16.17
N LYS A 234 7.68 -30.88 15.26
CA LYS A 234 9.11 -31.21 15.13
C LYS A 234 9.98 -30.29 15.98
N SER A 235 9.74 -28.98 15.95
CA SER A 235 10.57 -28.01 16.68
C SER A 235 10.04 -27.68 18.08
N GLY A 236 8.75 -27.95 18.35
CA GLY A 236 8.07 -27.51 19.57
C GLY A 236 7.77 -26.00 19.59
N GLU A 237 8.05 -25.29 18.50
CA GLU A 237 7.85 -23.84 18.42
C GLU A 237 6.37 -23.49 18.30
N VAL A 238 5.96 -22.41 18.98
CA VAL A 238 4.61 -21.85 18.86
C VAL A 238 4.57 -20.89 17.67
N VAL A 239 3.70 -21.18 16.72
CA VAL A 239 3.58 -20.46 15.44
C VAL A 239 2.15 -19.94 15.28
N ARG A 240 2.01 -18.66 14.94
CA ARG A 240 0.74 -18.06 14.52
C ARG A 240 0.65 -18.12 13.00
N ALA A 241 -0.29 -18.88 12.46
CA ALA A 241 -0.43 -19.10 11.01
C ALA A 241 -1.91 -19.15 10.59
N PRO A 242 -2.22 -18.98 9.30
CA PRO A 242 -3.56 -19.28 8.78
C PRO A 242 -3.99 -20.71 9.07
N ASP A 243 -5.24 -20.92 9.45
CA ASP A 243 -5.86 -22.25 9.57
C ASP A 243 -6.53 -22.73 8.27
N GLY A 244 -6.52 -21.89 7.23
CA GLY A 244 -7.15 -22.15 5.93
C GLY A 244 -8.59 -21.64 5.82
N THR A 245 -9.10 -20.98 6.86
CA THR A 245 -10.41 -20.32 6.87
C THR A 245 -10.26 -18.81 6.75
N PHE A 246 -11.36 -18.12 6.46
CA PHE A 246 -11.37 -16.68 6.22
C PHE A 246 -12.40 -15.97 7.09
N GLU A 247 -12.05 -14.76 7.48
CA GLU A 247 -12.91 -13.78 8.14
C GLU A 247 -13.13 -12.59 7.19
N ALA A 248 -14.09 -11.73 7.51
CA ALA A 248 -14.36 -10.56 6.69
C ALA A 248 -14.70 -9.30 7.48
N LEU A 249 -14.53 -8.16 6.83
CA LEU A 249 -15.07 -6.86 7.24
C LEU A 249 -15.97 -6.34 6.13
N GLU A 250 -17.20 -5.95 6.47
CA GLU A 250 -18.16 -5.31 5.56
C GLU A 250 -18.35 -3.83 5.93
N PHE A 251 -18.17 -2.93 4.96
CA PHE A 251 -18.39 -1.51 5.19
C PHE A 251 -19.87 -1.15 5.05
N LYS A 252 -20.54 -0.86 6.16
CA LYS A 252 -21.97 -0.51 6.21
C LYS A 252 -22.23 0.55 7.27
N ASN A 253 -23.05 1.54 6.91
CA ASN A 253 -23.42 2.68 7.76
C ASN A 253 -22.20 3.42 8.33
N GLU A 254 -21.16 3.62 7.51
CA GLU A 254 -19.90 4.27 7.91
C GLU A 254 -18.98 3.47 8.85
N TYR A 255 -19.30 2.19 9.10
CA TYR A 255 -18.54 1.30 9.96
C TYR A 255 -18.07 0.05 9.19
N TRP A 256 -16.90 -0.46 9.55
CA TRP A 256 -16.46 -1.80 9.19
C TRP A 256 -17.00 -2.80 10.21
N ASN A 257 -17.92 -3.64 9.78
CA ASN A 257 -18.55 -4.66 10.61
C ASN A 257 -17.79 -5.97 10.42
N TYR A 258 -17.21 -6.49 11.50
CA TYR A 258 -16.51 -7.76 11.50
C TYR A 258 -17.50 -8.92 11.39
N ILE A 259 -17.22 -9.81 10.45
CA ILE A 259 -17.95 -11.03 10.18
C ILE A 259 -17.01 -12.18 10.56
N PRO A 260 -17.27 -12.85 11.70
CA PRO A 260 -16.44 -13.98 12.11
C PRO A 260 -16.56 -15.11 11.09
N TYR A 261 -15.50 -15.90 11.01
CA TYR A 261 -15.57 -17.17 10.31
C TYR A 261 -16.70 -18.04 10.90
N GLN A 262 -17.61 -18.53 10.06
CA GLN A 262 -18.59 -19.53 10.44
C GLN A 262 -18.12 -20.92 10.05
N LYS A 263 -17.77 -21.72 11.06
CA LYS A 263 -17.32 -23.11 10.90
C LYS A 263 -18.39 -23.95 10.19
N GLY A 264 -18.14 -24.27 8.92
CA GLY A 264 -19.03 -25.06 8.06
C GLY A 264 -19.27 -24.45 6.68
N GLU A 265 -19.09 -23.14 6.52
CA GLU A 265 -19.04 -22.49 5.22
C GLU A 265 -17.58 -22.39 4.77
N ILE A 266 -17.09 -23.43 4.09
CA ILE A 266 -15.86 -23.28 3.33
C ILE A 266 -16.20 -22.29 2.21
N LEU A 267 -15.72 -21.04 2.31
CA LEU A 267 -15.53 -20.21 1.12
C LEU A 267 -14.52 -20.96 0.25
N GLN A 268 -15.01 -21.88 -0.60
CA GLN A 268 -14.16 -22.80 -1.37
C GLN A 268 -13.22 -22.04 -2.32
N THR A 269 -13.48 -20.76 -2.55
CA THR A 269 -12.60 -19.82 -3.23
C THR A 269 -12.93 -18.40 -2.78
N PRO A 270 -11.93 -17.48 -2.76
CA PRO A 270 -12.19 -16.03 -2.71
C PRO A 270 -13.23 -15.67 -3.78
N PRO A 271 -14.10 -14.66 -3.56
CA PRO A 271 -15.01 -14.18 -4.60
C PRO A 271 -14.21 -13.92 -5.87
N ARG A 272 -14.44 -14.71 -6.93
CA ARG A 272 -13.79 -14.48 -8.21
C ARG A 272 -14.52 -13.33 -8.88
N GLU A 273 -13.75 -12.37 -9.37
CA GLU A 273 -14.24 -11.41 -10.37
C GLU A 273 -15.00 -12.19 -11.44
N LYS A 274 -16.24 -11.78 -11.73
CA LYS A 274 -16.95 -12.32 -12.88
C LYS A 274 -16.13 -11.91 -14.11
N PRO A 275 -15.62 -12.85 -14.92
CA PRO A 275 -14.87 -12.47 -16.10
C PRO A 275 -15.78 -11.61 -16.98
N ILE A 276 -15.28 -10.44 -17.37
CA ILE A 276 -15.88 -9.61 -18.42
C ILE A 276 -15.62 -10.35 -19.74
N LEU A 277 -16.28 -11.48 -19.95
CA LEU A 277 -16.36 -12.07 -21.27
C LEU A 277 -17.28 -11.16 -22.06
N ASN A 278 -16.69 -10.40 -22.98
CA ASN A 278 -17.43 -9.72 -24.05
C ASN A 278 -18.58 -10.63 -24.50
N SER A 279 -19.79 -10.07 -24.54
CA SER A 279 -21.01 -10.73 -25.03
C SER A 279 -20.93 -11.14 -26.51
N ASP A 280 -19.77 -11.00 -27.14
CA ASP A 280 -19.49 -11.24 -28.56
C ASP A 280 -19.35 -12.73 -28.93
N GLY A 281 -19.54 -13.65 -27.98
CA GLY A 281 -19.55 -15.10 -28.25
C GLY A 281 -18.22 -15.67 -28.75
N LYS A 282 -17.11 -14.96 -28.49
CA LYS A 282 -15.74 -15.37 -28.86
C LYS A 282 -14.98 -15.91 -27.65
N ASP A 283 -14.14 -16.92 -27.86
CA ASP A 283 -13.23 -17.44 -26.83
C ASP A 283 -12.04 -16.49 -26.59
N ILE A 284 -11.18 -16.83 -25.63
CA ILE A 284 -9.95 -16.07 -25.29
C ILE A 284 -8.93 -15.97 -26.43
N PHE A 285 -9.15 -16.69 -27.54
CA PHE A 285 -8.37 -16.63 -28.77
C PHE A 285 -9.13 -15.98 -29.94
N GLY A 286 -10.29 -15.39 -29.70
CA GLY A 286 -11.09 -14.67 -30.69
C GLY A 286 -11.94 -15.55 -31.62
N LYS A 287 -12.07 -16.86 -31.37
CA LYS A 287 -12.88 -17.78 -32.19
C LYS A 287 -14.34 -17.82 -31.71
N LYS A 288 -15.29 -17.82 -32.64
CA LYS A 288 -16.72 -18.00 -32.31
C LYS A 288 -16.93 -19.38 -31.69
N LYS A 289 -17.66 -19.45 -30.56
CA LYS A 289 -18.04 -20.73 -29.94
C LYS A 289 -18.96 -21.51 -30.89
N GLU A 290 -18.53 -22.70 -31.31
CA GLU A 290 -19.40 -23.66 -31.98
C GLU A 290 -20.36 -24.28 -30.95
N THR A 291 -21.66 -24.06 -31.13
CA THR A 291 -22.70 -24.67 -30.32
C THR A 291 -22.80 -26.15 -30.68
N LYS A 292 -22.27 -27.04 -29.84
CA LYS A 292 -22.59 -28.47 -29.94
C LYS A 292 -24.01 -28.67 -29.40
N GLN A 293 -24.96 -28.93 -30.30
CA GLN A 293 -26.29 -29.45 -29.94
C GLN A 293 -26.15 -30.87 -29.39
N LYS A 294 -26.68 -31.09 -28.19
CA LYS A 294 -27.15 -32.38 -27.68
C LYS A 294 -28.39 -32.12 -26.85
#